data_AF-A0A6P0UIP8-F1
#
_entry.id   AF-A0A6P0UIP8-F1
#
_cell.length_a   1.000
_cell.length_b   1.000
_cell.length_c   1.000
_cell.angle_alpha   90.00
_cell.angle_beta   90.00
_cell.angle_gamma   90.00
#
_symmetry.space_group_name_H-M   'P 1'
#
loop_
_entity.id
_entity.type
_entity.pdbx_description
1 polymer ?
#
loop_
_entity_poly.entity_id
_entity_poly.type
_entity_poly.pdbx_seq_one_letter_code
_entity_poly.pdbx_strand_id
1 'polypeptide(L)'
;MDIELRRSLFYSYLIGLPIGLGWIAAAIFAPLLLGEGLFTMVVLVSFGKAIIGLSIAFLISLWIGALIAKNSIKKGERLIVTSFKYSAIINLIIWTVFGLIMSLQPEGEWMWGKIAIVAFVICTVLTAISIGLLISHKIRIAITK
;
A
#
# COMPACT_ATOMS: atom_id res chain seq x y z
N MET A 1 13.47 -19.50 7.39
CA MET A 1 12.20 -18.77 7.25
C MET A 1 11.07 -19.79 7.36
N ASP A 2 10.10 -19.57 8.25
CA ASP A 2 8.91 -20.41 8.47
C ASP A 2 8.12 -20.61 7.14
N ILE A 3 7.70 -21.84 6.83
CA ILE A 3 6.95 -22.18 5.60
C ILE A 3 5.67 -21.36 5.50
N GLU A 4 4.98 -21.15 6.62
CA GLU A 4 3.75 -20.37 6.67
C GLU A 4 4.01 -18.89 6.45
N LEU A 5 5.15 -18.37 6.95
CA LEU A 5 5.59 -17.01 6.66
C LEU A 5 5.90 -16.85 5.17
N ARG A 6 6.58 -17.83 4.56
CA ARG A 6 6.86 -17.82 3.12
C ARG A 6 5.58 -17.81 2.29
N ARG A 7 4.59 -18.65 2.66
CA ARG A 7 3.27 -18.68 2.00
C ARG A 7 2.53 -17.35 2.17
N SER A 8 2.53 -16.78 3.37
CA SER A 8 1.90 -15.48 3.65
C SER A 8 2.49 -14.36 2.80
N LEU A 9 3.83 -14.27 2.77
CA LEU A 9 4.55 -13.30 1.96
C LEU A 9 4.26 -13.49 0.47
N PHE A 10 4.27 -14.73 -0.02
CA PHE A 10 3.99 -15.01 -1.43
C PHE A 10 2.62 -14.46 -1.86
N TYR A 11 1.55 -14.73 -1.13
CA TYR A 11 0.21 -14.21 -1.50
C TYR A 11 0.09 -12.69 -1.33
N SER A 12 0.74 -12.12 -0.31
CA SER A 12 0.78 -10.66 -0.12
C SER A 12 1.45 -9.97 -1.32
N TYR A 13 2.61 -10.46 -1.76
CA TYR A 13 3.32 -9.90 -2.91
C TYR A 13 2.64 -10.24 -4.24
N LEU A 14 2.15 -11.47 -4.43
CA LEU A 14 1.51 -11.89 -5.68
C LEU A 14 0.32 -11.02 -6.05
N ILE A 15 -0.45 -10.56 -5.05
CA ILE A 15 -1.64 -9.75 -5.27
C ILE A 15 -1.32 -8.27 -5.09
N GLY A 16 -0.62 -7.90 -4.00
CA GLY A 16 -0.36 -6.51 -3.67
C GLY A 16 0.59 -5.83 -4.65
N LEU A 17 1.65 -6.52 -5.10
CA LEU A 17 2.69 -5.93 -5.94
C LEU A 17 2.16 -5.50 -7.32
N PRO A 18 1.43 -6.33 -8.09
CA PRO A 18 0.86 -5.90 -9.37
C PRO A 18 -0.09 -4.72 -9.24
N ILE A 19 -0.91 -4.68 -8.17
CA ILE A 19 -1.86 -3.60 -7.93
C ILE A 19 -1.10 -2.30 -7.62
N GLY A 20 -0.11 -2.35 -6.72
CA GLY A 20 0.70 -1.19 -6.37
C GLY A 20 1.50 -0.65 -7.55
N LEU A 21 2.14 -1.53 -8.33
CA LEU A 21 2.86 -1.15 -9.55
C LEU A 21 1.93 -0.56 -10.60
N GLY A 22 0.73 -1.13 -10.76
CA GLY A 22 -0.29 -0.59 -11.66
C GLY A 22 -0.68 0.84 -11.28
N TRP A 23 -0.83 1.12 -9.99
CA TRP A 23 -1.14 2.48 -9.51
C TRP A 23 0.02 3.46 -9.71
N ILE A 24 1.26 3.03 -9.44
CA ILE A 24 2.46 3.85 -9.70
C ILE A 24 2.57 4.18 -11.19
N ALA A 25 2.39 3.18 -12.06
CA ALA A 25 2.41 3.39 -13.50
C ALA A 25 1.28 4.34 -13.93
N ALA A 26 0.06 4.15 -13.43
CA ALA A 26 -1.05 5.06 -13.71
C ALA A 26 -0.74 6.50 -13.28
N ALA A 27 -0.14 6.70 -12.09
CA ALA A 27 0.23 8.03 -11.62
C ALA A 27 1.30 8.70 -12.50
N ILE A 28 2.29 7.95 -12.98
CA ILE A 28 3.35 8.46 -13.87
C ILE A 28 2.79 8.78 -15.26
N PHE A 29 1.97 7.89 -15.83
CA PHE A 29 1.50 7.98 -17.21
C PHE A 29 0.16 8.70 -17.39
N ALA A 30 -0.54 9.04 -16.31
CA ALA A 30 -1.80 9.79 -16.40
C ALA A 30 -1.68 11.09 -17.22
N PRO A 31 -0.65 11.95 -17.04
CA PRO A 31 -0.51 13.16 -17.85
C PRO A 31 -0.28 12.85 -19.35
N LEU A 32 0.44 11.77 -19.66
CA LEU A 32 0.66 11.32 -21.04
C LEU A 32 -0.66 10.94 -21.72
N LEU A 33 -1.56 10.25 -21.00
CA LEU A 33 -2.88 9.87 -21.51
C LEU A 33 -3.80 11.07 -21.76
N LEU A 34 -3.53 12.20 -21.09
CA LEU A 34 -4.25 13.47 -21.27
C LEU A 34 -3.62 14.36 -22.36
N GLY A 35 -2.57 13.88 -23.06
CA GLY A 35 -1.89 14.62 -24.12
C GLY A 35 -0.73 15.50 -23.65
N GLU A 36 -0.39 15.46 -22.36
CA GLU A 36 0.62 16.32 -21.74
C GLU A 36 1.95 15.58 -21.51
N GLY A 37 2.59 15.14 -22.59
CA GLY A 37 3.86 14.40 -22.53
C GLY A 37 4.99 15.15 -21.80
N LEU A 38 5.04 16.48 -21.92
CA LEU A 38 6.00 17.32 -21.19
C LEU A 38 5.77 17.27 -19.67
N PHE A 39 4.51 17.23 -19.24
CA PHE A 39 4.13 17.13 -17.83
C PHE A 39 4.58 15.80 -17.22
N THR A 40 4.62 14.72 -17.99
CA THR A 40 5.15 13.43 -17.54
C THR A 40 6.62 13.53 -17.15
N MET A 41 7.42 14.27 -17.93
CA MET A 41 8.83 14.52 -17.58
C MET A 41 8.96 15.39 -16.33
N VAL A 42 8.13 16.42 -16.19
CA VAL A 42 8.08 17.26 -14.98
C VAL A 42 7.74 16.42 -13.75
N VAL A 43 6.77 15.52 -13.85
CA VAL A 43 6.40 14.61 -12.75
C VAL A 43 7.57 13.72 -12.34
N LEU A 44 8.29 13.12 -13.31
CA LEU A 44 9.44 12.28 -13.01
C LEU A 44 10.60 13.05 -12.36
N VAL A 45 10.88 14.27 -12.82
CA VAL A 45 11.97 15.09 -12.27
C VAL A 45 11.61 15.61 -10.88
N SER A 46 10.39 16.11 -10.69
CA SER A 46 9.95 16.72 -9.43
C SER A 46 9.60 15.69 -8.36
N PHE A 47 9.00 14.56 -8.74
CA PHE A 47 8.48 13.56 -7.80
C PHE A 47 9.20 12.20 -7.89
N GLY A 48 10.19 12.02 -8.77
CA GLY A 48 10.88 10.73 -8.93
C GLY A 48 11.45 10.16 -7.63
N LYS A 49 12.07 11.01 -6.79
CA LYS A 49 12.56 10.60 -5.46
C LYS A 49 11.43 10.15 -4.54
N ALA A 50 10.30 10.88 -4.56
CA ALA A 50 9.12 10.53 -3.79
C ALA A 50 8.54 9.18 -4.24
N ILE A 51 8.42 8.96 -5.55
CA ILE A 51 7.94 7.71 -6.14
C ILE A 51 8.80 6.53 -5.69
N ILE A 52 10.13 6.66 -5.73
CA ILE A 52 11.05 5.61 -5.26
C ILE A 52 10.85 5.34 -3.76
N GLY A 53 10.80 6.40 -2.94
CA GLY A 53 10.59 6.27 -1.50
C GLY A 53 9.27 5.58 -1.14
N LEU A 54 8.17 5.99 -1.78
CA LEU A 54 6.85 5.38 -1.64
C LEU A 54 6.82 3.93 -2.15
N SER A 55 7.54 3.62 -3.23
CA SER A 55 7.64 2.24 -3.75
C SER A 55 8.34 1.31 -2.77
N ILE A 56 9.45 1.75 -2.18
CA ILE A 56 10.17 0.99 -1.15
C ILE A 56 9.29 0.81 0.09
N ALA A 57 8.63 1.89 0.54
CA ALA A 57 7.71 1.84 1.67
C ALA A 57 6.57 0.85 1.41
N PHE A 58 6.02 0.83 0.20
CA PHE A 58 4.99 -0.11 -0.21
C PHE A 58 5.47 -1.56 -0.11
N LEU A 59 6.66 -1.88 -0.63
CA LEU A 59 7.23 -3.23 -0.54
C LEU A 59 7.43 -3.68 0.91
N ILE A 60 7.93 -2.79 1.77
CA ILE A 60 8.10 -3.04 3.21
C ILE A 60 6.72 -3.25 3.87
N SER A 61 5.72 -2.46 3.46
CA SER A 61 4.37 -2.55 4.01
C SER A 61 3.70 -3.89 3.69
N LEU A 62 3.91 -4.45 2.49
CA LEU A 62 3.41 -5.78 2.11
C LEU A 62 4.03 -6.88 2.96
N TRP A 63 5.32 -6.74 3.30
CA TRP A 63 6.02 -7.68 4.18
C TRP A 63 5.43 -7.65 5.59
N ILE A 64 5.33 -6.46 6.18
CA ILE A 64 4.82 -6.28 7.55
C ILE A 64 3.34 -6.70 7.62
N GLY A 65 2.55 -6.33 6.62
CA GLY A 65 1.16 -6.77 6.48
C GLY A 65 1.04 -8.29 6.48
N ALA A 66 1.85 -9.00 5.68
CA ALA A 66 1.84 -10.46 5.64
C ALA A 66 2.19 -11.10 6.99
N LEU A 67 3.13 -10.52 7.74
CA LEU A 67 3.49 -10.99 9.08
C LEU A 67 2.33 -10.81 10.07
N ILE A 68 1.67 -9.65 10.05
CA ILE A 68 0.50 -9.36 10.89
C ILE A 68 -0.65 -10.29 10.53
N ALA A 69 -0.94 -10.48 9.24
CA ALA A 69 -1.98 -11.38 8.78
C ALA A 69 -1.75 -12.82 9.25
N LYS A 70 -0.51 -13.32 9.11
CA LYS A 70 -0.10 -14.64 9.62
C LYS A 70 -0.40 -14.77 11.11
N ASN A 71 0.06 -13.81 11.90
CA ASN A 71 -0.08 -13.84 13.36
C ASN A 71 -1.54 -13.72 13.80
N SER A 72 -2.34 -12.89 13.14
CA SER A 72 -3.79 -12.77 13.37
C SER A 72 -4.52 -14.08 13.06
N ILE A 73 -4.18 -14.75 11.95
CA ILE A 73 -4.77 -16.05 11.58
C ILE A 73 -4.39 -17.12 12.60
N LYS A 74 -3.12 -17.18 13.04
CA LYS A 74 -2.67 -18.11 14.09
C LYS A 74 -3.40 -17.92 15.42
N LYS A 75 -3.75 -16.67 15.76
CA LYS A 75 -4.53 -16.34 16.96
C LYS A 75 -6.03 -16.68 16.82
N GLY A 76 -6.46 -17.23 15.69
CA GLY A 76 -7.88 -17.55 15.45
C GLY A 76 -8.76 -16.33 15.21
N GLU A 77 -8.18 -15.17 14.87
CA GLU A 77 -8.96 -13.95 14.64
C GLU A 77 -9.90 -14.10 13.43
N ARG A 78 -11.01 -13.34 13.42
CA ARG A 78 -11.92 -13.30 12.28
C ARG A 78 -11.22 -12.76 11.03
N LEU A 79 -11.61 -13.25 9.86
CA LEU A 79 -11.01 -12.86 8.58
C LEU A 79 -11.11 -11.35 8.33
N ILE A 80 -12.25 -10.76 8.66
CA ILE A 80 -12.49 -9.31 8.53
C ILE A 80 -11.49 -8.53 9.40
N VAL A 81 -11.27 -8.95 10.65
CA VAL A 81 -10.32 -8.29 11.55
C VAL A 81 -8.88 -8.42 11.02
N THR A 82 -8.52 -9.58 10.50
CA THR A 82 -7.21 -9.80 9.85
C THR A 82 -7.03 -8.86 8.66
N SER A 83 -8.07 -8.74 7.82
CA SER A 83 -8.06 -7.85 6.64
C SER A 83 -7.91 -6.38 7.01
N PHE A 84 -8.63 -5.93 8.04
CA PHE A 84 -8.53 -4.57 8.55
C PHE A 84 -7.12 -4.28 9.09
N LYS A 85 -6.55 -5.18 9.90
CA LYS A 85 -5.19 -5.02 10.42
C LYS A 85 -4.15 -4.98 9.30
N TYR A 86 -4.28 -5.86 8.31
CA TYR A 86 -3.43 -5.89 7.12
C TYR A 86 -3.51 -4.58 6.33
N SER A 87 -4.72 -4.10 6.07
CA SER A 87 -4.92 -2.88 5.27
C SER A 87 -4.53 -1.62 6.03
N ALA A 88 -4.79 -1.58 7.34
CA ALA A 88 -4.42 -0.47 8.20
C ALA A 88 -2.91 -0.31 8.28
N ILE A 89 -2.14 -1.39 8.46
CA ILE A 89 -0.68 -1.25 8.53
C ILE A 89 -0.07 -0.81 7.19
N ILE A 90 -0.62 -1.31 6.07
CA ILE A 90 -0.17 -0.92 4.74
C ILE A 90 -0.39 0.57 4.51
N ASN A 91 -1.64 1.01 4.71
CA ASN A 91 -1.98 2.42 4.53
C ASN A 91 -1.21 3.29 5.53
N LEU A 92 -1.00 2.85 6.78
CA LEU A 92 -0.29 3.64 7.78
C LEU A 92 1.14 3.89 7.32
N ILE A 93 1.85 2.86 6.87
CA ILE A 93 3.22 3.01 6.37
C ILE A 93 3.28 3.93 5.15
N ILE A 94 2.40 3.71 4.17
CA ILE A 94 2.36 4.52 2.93
C ILE A 94 2.10 5.99 3.26
N TRP A 95 1.08 6.27 4.08
CA TRP A 95 0.66 7.63 4.39
C TRP A 95 1.62 8.34 5.35
N THR A 96 2.28 7.62 6.27
CA THR A 96 3.36 8.19 7.08
C THR A 96 4.54 8.59 6.21
N VAL A 97 4.97 7.73 5.27
CA VAL A 97 6.07 8.06 4.35
C VAL A 97 5.69 9.20 3.41
N PHE A 98 4.46 9.19 2.87
CA PHE A 98 3.94 10.30 2.08
C PHE A 98 3.94 11.62 2.84
N GLY A 99 3.43 11.63 4.07
CA GLY A 99 3.41 12.82 4.92
C GLY A 99 4.80 13.35 5.22
N LEU A 100 5.76 12.45 5.49
CA LEU A 100 7.17 12.82 5.70
C LEU A 100 7.78 13.45 4.44
N ILE A 101 7.55 12.86 3.26
CA ILE A 101 8.01 13.41 1.98
C ILE A 101 7.41 14.81 1.74
N MET A 102 6.11 14.98 1.98
CA MET A 102 5.43 16.27 1.80
C MET A 102 5.89 17.33 2.79
N SER A 103 6.19 16.96 4.04
CA SER A 103 6.71 17.90 5.05
C SER A 103 8.09 18.47 4.73
N LEU A 104 8.85 17.79 3.85
CA LEU A 104 10.16 18.24 3.39
C LEU A 104 10.08 19.17 2.18
N GLN A 105 8.88 19.38 1.60
CA GLN A 105 8.68 20.33 0.53
C GLN A 105 8.38 21.73 1.09
N PRO A 106 9.02 22.79 0.54
CA PRO A 106 8.93 24.15 1.08
C PRO A 106 7.51 24.77 1.03
N GLU A 107 6.60 24.20 0.23
CA GLU A 107 5.21 24.67 0.07
C GLU A 107 4.21 23.77 0.82
N GLY A 108 4.53 23.44 2.07
CA GLY A 108 3.66 22.62 2.93
C GLY A 108 2.38 23.33 3.35
N GLU A 109 1.40 23.46 2.45
CA GLU A 109 0.08 23.94 2.82
C GLU A 109 -0.64 22.89 3.70
N TRP A 110 -1.07 23.32 4.88
CA TRP A 110 -1.85 22.53 5.84
C TRP A 110 -3.12 21.89 5.23
N MET A 111 -3.59 22.39 4.09
CA MET A 111 -4.72 21.86 3.32
C MET A 111 -4.45 20.46 2.75
N TRP A 112 -3.27 20.22 2.17
CA TRP A 112 -2.90 18.93 1.60
C TRP A 112 -2.81 17.83 2.67
N GLY A 113 -2.42 18.19 3.89
CA GLY A 113 -2.42 17.28 5.04
C GLY A 113 -3.82 16.79 5.44
N LYS A 114 -4.84 17.65 5.38
CA LYS A 114 -6.23 17.26 5.69
C LYS A 114 -6.78 16.29 4.63
N ILE A 115 -6.53 16.58 3.35
CA ILE A 115 -6.93 15.71 2.23
C ILE A 115 -6.28 14.32 2.38
N ALA A 116 -4.99 14.30 2.75
CA ALA A 116 -4.26 13.06 2.99
C ALA A 116 -4.88 12.18 4.09
N ILE A 117 -5.34 12.77 5.20
CA ILE A 117 -5.97 12.03 6.29
C ILE A 117 -7.32 11.43 5.86
N VAL A 118 -8.15 12.19 5.14
CA VAL A 118 -9.43 11.69 4.64
C VAL A 118 -9.21 10.55 3.65
N ALA A 119 -8.24 10.71 2.74
CA ALA A 119 -7.86 9.68 1.79
C ALA A 119 -7.29 8.44 2.50
N PHE A 120 -6.50 8.58 3.57
CA PHE A 120 -6.03 7.47 4.40
C PHE A 120 -7.19 6.63 4.96
N VAL A 121 -8.20 7.28 5.53
CA VAL A 121 -9.37 6.59 6.10
C VAL A 121 -10.14 5.85 5.01
N ILE A 122 -10.46 6.52 3.92
CA ILE A 122 -11.23 5.95 2.81
C ILE A 122 -10.47 4.79 2.17
N CYS A 123 -9.20 4.99 1.82
CA CYS A 123 -8.35 3.94 1.25
C CYS A 123 -8.24 2.74 2.20
N THR A 124 -8.06 2.97 3.50
CA THR A 124 -7.97 1.88 4.48
C THR A 124 -9.23 1.03 4.51
N VAL A 125 -10.41 1.66 4.56
CA VAL A 125 -11.70 0.95 4.57
C VAL A 125 -11.92 0.21 3.25
N LEU A 126 -11.73 0.88 2.10
CA LEU A 126 -11.92 0.28 0.78
C LEU A 126 -10.96 -0.89 0.55
N THR A 127 -9.69 -0.74 0.92
CA THR A 127 -8.69 -1.81 0.80
C THR A 127 -9.03 -2.97 1.72
N ALA A 128 -9.49 -2.70 2.95
CA ALA A 128 -9.88 -3.74 3.91
C ALA A 128 -11.08 -4.57 3.45
N ILE A 129 -12.06 -3.99 2.75
CA ILE A 129 -13.20 -4.74 2.23
C ILE A 129 -12.94 -5.44 0.90
N SER A 130 -11.89 -5.03 0.17
CA SER A 130 -11.55 -5.57 -1.16
C SER A 130 -10.26 -6.39 -1.16
N ILE A 131 -9.14 -5.76 -1.50
CA ILE A 131 -7.84 -6.40 -1.73
C ILE A 131 -7.31 -7.04 -0.45
N GLY A 132 -7.41 -6.35 0.69
CA GLY A 132 -7.00 -6.86 1.99
C GLY A 132 -7.77 -8.12 2.39
N LEU A 133 -9.05 -8.21 2.02
CA LEU A 133 -9.89 -9.36 2.31
C LEU A 133 -9.47 -10.55 1.44
N LEU A 134 -9.27 -10.31 0.14
CA LEU A 134 -8.77 -11.29 -0.82
C LEU A 134 -7.41 -11.87 -0.36
N ILE A 135 -6.47 -11.01 -0.01
CA ILE A 135 -5.13 -11.41 0.45
C ILE A 135 -5.24 -12.20 1.74
N SER A 136 -5.95 -11.68 2.74
CA SER A 136 -6.12 -12.38 4.03
C SER A 136 -6.80 -13.74 3.86
N HIS A 137 -7.74 -13.86 2.93
CA HIS A 137 -8.43 -15.11 2.63
C HIS A 137 -7.48 -16.14 2.01
N LYS A 138 -6.68 -15.74 1.02
CA LYS A 138 -5.69 -16.62 0.38
C LYS A 138 -4.60 -17.05 1.36
N ILE A 139 -4.12 -16.13 2.19
CA ILE A 139 -3.14 -16.43 3.26
C ILE A 139 -3.73 -17.46 4.24
N ARG A 140 -4.99 -17.28 4.67
CA ARG A 140 -5.66 -18.23 5.57
C ARG A 140 -5.69 -19.63 4.98
N ILE A 141 -6.21 -19.78 3.75
CA ILE A 141 -6.27 -21.07 3.06
C ILE A 141 -4.87 -21.72 2.96
N ALA A 142 -3.84 -20.91 2.70
CA ALA A 142 -2.49 -21.39 2.53
C ALA A 142 -1.81 -21.83 3.84
N ILE A 143 -2.23 -21.30 5.00
CA ILE A 143 -1.63 -21.65 6.29
C ILE A 143 -2.42 -22.76 6.98
N THR A 144 -3.74 -22.81 6.80
CA THR A 144 -4.60 -23.85 7.42
C THR A 144 -4.65 -25.16 6.63
N LYS A 145 -3.98 -25.24 5.47
CA LYS A 145 -3.76 -26.46 4.69
C LYS A 145 -2.36 -27.01 4.95
#